data_AF-A0A924RQB9-F1
#
_entry.id   AF-A0A924RQB9-F1
#
_cell.length_a   1.000
_cell.length_b   1.000
_cell.length_c   1.000
_cell.angle_alpha   90.00
_cell.angle_beta   90.00
_cell.angle_gamma   90.00
#
_symmetry.space_group_name_H-M   'P 1'
#
loop_
_entity.id
_entity.type
_entity.pdbx_description
1 polymer ?
#
loop_
_entity_poly.entity_id
_entity_poly.type
_entity_poly.pdbx_seq_one_letter_code
_entity_poly.pdbx_strand_id
1 'polypeptide(L)'
;DGGVTAPSACNTRPEDFQAAVGRAKEHIMAGDVIQLVLSQRWTRPTTADPFDVYRALRVVNPSPYMFCLKLDDVFIVGASPELLVQVAGRRVTTHPIAGTRPRGATPELDVELERDLLADEKERAEHVMLVDLGRNDIGRVATPGTVRVDNLMQVERFSHVMHITSKVTGELMAGATAVDALRSCFPAGTVSGAPKLRALELISELEPDARGPYAGAMGCMTYGGDLDLAITIRTLVMHEGVATVSAGAGIVADSDPVSEFEETRSKARAMLRAIDVAEGFGGAR
;
A
#
# COMPACT_ATOMS: atom_id res chain seq x y z
N ASP A 1 4.41 19.18 24.88
CA ASP A 1 5.85 19.47 24.76
C ASP A 1 6.44 18.65 23.64
N GLY A 2 6.61 19.32 22.49
CA GLY A 2 7.00 18.70 21.23
C GLY A 2 8.50 18.51 21.14
N GLY A 3 8.92 17.26 21.00
CA GLY A 3 10.27 16.93 20.56
C GLY A 3 10.50 17.54 19.18
N VAL A 4 11.65 18.19 19.01
CA VAL A 4 12.07 18.81 17.74
C VAL A 4 12.20 17.69 16.71
N THR A 5 11.29 17.65 15.75
CA THR A 5 11.35 16.73 14.62
C THR A 5 12.50 17.13 13.69
N ALA A 6 13.43 16.21 13.44
CA ALA A 6 14.44 16.42 12.42
C ALA A 6 13.76 16.68 11.05
N PRO A 7 14.21 17.66 10.26
CA PRO A 7 13.59 17.96 8.98
C PRO A 7 13.73 16.75 8.04
N SER A 8 12.62 16.34 7.44
CA SER A 8 12.62 15.34 6.37
C SER A 8 12.78 16.01 5.01
N ALA A 9 13.72 15.56 4.19
CA ALA A 9 13.87 15.99 2.80
C ALA A 9 13.02 15.12 1.88
N CYS A 10 12.21 15.74 1.02
CA CYS A 10 11.48 15.05 -0.05
C CYS A 10 12.31 15.03 -1.33
N ASN A 11 12.27 13.95 -2.10
CA ASN A 11 12.95 13.85 -3.40
C ASN A 11 12.28 14.68 -4.51
N THR A 12 11.04 15.13 -4.28
CA THR A 12 10.25 15.88 -5.26
C THR A 12 9.79 17.21 -4.66
N ARG A 13 9.87 18.30 -5.43
CA ARG A 13 9.29 19.59 -5.01
C ARG A 13 7.76 19.53 -5.18
N PRO A 14 6.98 20.28 -4.38
CA PRO A 14 5.52 20.27 -4.49
C PRO A 14 5.01 20.55 -5.91
N GLU A 15 5.63 21.51 -6.60
CA GLU A 15 5.29 21.91 -7.97
C GLU A 15 5.53 20.77 -8.98
N ASP A 16 6.62 20.02 -8.82
CA ASP A 16 6.97 18.92 -9.71
C ASP A 16 5.99 17.74 -9.54
N PHE A 17 5.60 17.42 -8.29
CA PHE A 17 4.61 16.39 -8.03
C PHE A 17 3.23 16.79 -8.57
N GLN A 18 2.80 18.03 -8.35
CA GLN A 18 1.52 18.52 -8.87
C GLN A 18 1.50 18.50 -10.41
N ALA A 19 2.62 18.85 -11.06
CA ALA A 19 2.76 18.72 -12.50
C ALA A 19 2.68 17.25 -12.97
N ALA A 20 3.31 16.32 -12.25
CA ALA A 20 3.22 14.90 -12.53
C ALA A 20 1.77 14.37 -12.39
N VAL A 21 1.02 14.84 -11.38
CA VAL A 21 -0.42 14.56 -11.26
C VAL A 21 -1.19 15.12 -12.46
N GLY A 22 -0.90 16.34 -12.90
CA GLY A 22 -1.48 16.92 -14.11
C GLY A 22 -1.27 16.05 -15.35
N ARG A 23 -0.02 15.60 -15.57
CA ARG A 23 0.32 14.69 -16.67
C ARG A 23 -0.37 13.33 -16.55
N ALA A 24 -0.45 12.76 -15.35
CA ALA A 24 -1.18 11.53 -15.10
C ALA A 24 -2.65 11.66 -15.51
N LYS A 25 -3.29 12.79 -15.19
CA LYS A 25 -4.66 13.09 -15.61
C LYS A 25 -4.80 13.20 -17.12
N GLU A 26 -3.83 13.79 -17.83
CA GLU A 26 -3.83 13.82 -19.30
C GLU A 26 -3.86 12.41 -19.90
N HIS A 27 -3.04 11.50 -19.38
CA HIS A 27 -3.05 10.08 -19.78
C HIS A 27 -4.39 9.39 -19.46
N ILE A 28 -5.00 9.72 -18.32
CA ILE A 28 -6.31 9.18 -17.95
C ILE A 28 -7.39 9.66 -18.92
N MET A 29 -7.41 10.95 -19.24
CA MET A 29 -8.37 11.54 -20.17
C MET A 29 -8.17 11.04 -21.61
N ALA A 30 -6.93 10.70 -21.98
CA ALA A 30 -6.62 10.07 -23.26
C ALA A 30 -7.02 8.58 -23.32
N GLY A 31 -7.33 7.96 -22.18
CA GLY A 31 -7.70 6.55 -22.08
C GLY A 31 -6.52 5.58 -22.00
N ASP A 32 -5.30 6.07 -21.74
CA ASP A 32 -4.12 5.21 -21.57
C ASP A 32 -4.23 4.35 -20.31
N VAL A 33 -4.74 4.95 -19.23
CA VAL A 33 -4.97 4.33 -17.92
C VAL A 33 -6.28 4.86 -17.32
N ILE A 34 -6.91 4.07 -16.47
CA ILE A 34 -8.09 4.46 -15.67
C ILE A 34 -7.63 5.11 -14.36
N GLN A 35 -6.55 4.57 -13.79
CA GLN A 35 -5.94 5.05 -12.55
C GLN A 35 -4.42 4.90 -12.65
N LEU A 36 -3.70 5.85 -12.05
CA LEU A 36 -2.25 5.81 -11.89
C LEU A 36 -1.87 6.15 -10.46
N VAL A 37 -1.00 5.37 -9.83
CA VAL A 37 -0.53 5.66 -8.47
C VAL A 37 0.86 6.26 -8.52
N LEU A 38 0.98 7.54 -8.17
CA LEU A 38 2.26 8.25 -8.09
C LEU A 38 2.71 8.36 -6.64
N SER A 39 4.02 8.35 -6.42
CA SER A 39 4.62 8.37 -5.09
C SER A 39 5.76 9.36 -4.96
N GLN A 40 6.04 9.69 -3.69
CA GLN A 40 7.16 10.53 -3.27
C GLN A 40 7.91 9.82 -2.15
N ARG A 41 9.15 10.27 -1.92
CA ARG A 41 10.06 9.68 -0.93
C ARG A 41 10.62 10.76 -0.03
N TRP A 42 10.50 10.53 1.28
CA TRP A 42 11.06 11.35 2.33
C TRP A 42 12.21 10.63 3.00
N THR A 43 13.29 11.36 3.24
CA THR A 43 14.47 10.88 3.95
C THR A 43 14.72 11.77 5.16
N ARG A 44 15.17 11.18 6.27
CA ARG A 44 15.66 11.94 7.41
C ARG A 44 16.76 11.18 8.15
N PRO A 45 17.75 11.89 8.73
CA PRO A 45 18.63 11.30 9.74
C PRO A 45 17.83 10.85 10.96
N THR A 46 18.28 9.79 11.61
CA THR A 46 17.73 9.31 12.88
C THR A 46 18.78 8.55 13.68
N THR A 47 18.67 8.63 15.00
CA THR A 47 19.45 7.82 15.93
C THR A 47 18.64 6.66 16.51
N ALA A 48 17.37 6.49 16.10
CA ALA A 48 16.52 5.41 16.60
C ALA A 48 17.04 4.06 16.15
N ASP A 49 17.02 3.09 17.07
CA ASP A 49 17.22 1.69 16.72
C ASP A 49 16.05 1.20 15.83
N PRO A 50 16.31 0.51 14.71
CA PRO A 50 15.24 0.03 13.83
C PRO A 50 14.20 -0.86 14.52
N PHE A 51 14.59 -1.62 15.54
CA PHE A 51 13.65 -2.42 16.33
C PHE A 51 12.77 -1.56 17.23
N ASP A 52 13.28 -0.44 17.74
CA ASP A 52 12.48 0.53 18.49
C ASP A 52 11.47 1.25 17.57
N VAL A 53 11.82 1.53 16.32
CA VAL A 53 10.88 2.02 15.29
C VAL A 53 9.77 0.98 15.02
N TYR A 54 10.12 -0.30 14.90
CA TYR A 54 9.14 -1.39 14.78
C TYR A 54 8.17 -1.43 15.98
N ARG A 55 8.70 -1.32 17.20
CA ARG A 55 7.89 -1.27 18.43
C ARG A 55 6.95 -0.06 18.44
N ALA A 56 7.43 1.10 18.03
CA ALA A 56 6.62 2.31 17.91
C ALA A 56 5.50 2.15 16.88
N LEU A 57 5.78 1.56 15.71
CA LEU A 57 4.75 1.28 14.70
C LEU A 57 3.64 0.37 15.20
N ARG A 58 3.99 -0.65 16.01
CA ARG A 58 3.01 -1.56 16.61
C ARG A 58 2.01 -0.85 17.53
N VAL A 59 2.41 0.29 18.11
CA VAL A 59 1.54 1.13 18.96
C VAL A 59 0.76 2.13 18.11
N VAL A 60 1.43 2.78 17.14
CA VAL A 60 0.83 3.88 16.37
C VAL A 60 -0.12 3.37 15.28
N ASN A 61 0.23 2.28 14.58
CA ASN A 61 -0.50 1.76 13.43
C ASN A 61 -0.45 0.21 13.38
N PRO A 62 -1.05 -0.51 14.35
CA PRO A 62 -1.10 -1.96 14.30
C PRO A 62 -1.80 -2.42 13.02
N SER A 63 -1.14 -3.31 12.28
CA SER A 63 -1.63 -3.83 11.00
C SER A 63 -1.46 -5.36 10.95
N PRO A 64 -2.19 -6.08 10.07
CA PRO A 64 -2.09 -7.54 9.97
C PRO A 64 -0.67 -8.03 9.64
N TYR A 65 0.08 -7.25 8.84
CA TYR A 65 1.44 -7.59 8.44
C TYR A 65 2.45 -6.61 9.02
N MET A 66 3.07 -7.01 10.13
CA MET A 66 4.13 -6.26 10.80
C MET A 66 5.46 -6.96 10.56
N PHE A 67 6.50 -6.23 10.13
CA PHE A 67 7.82 -6.81 9.88
C PHE A 67 8.96 -5.88 10.27
N CYS A 68 10.07 -6.49 10.69
CA CYS A 68 11.35 -5.85 10.91
C CYS A 68 12.42 -6.81 10.37
N LEU A 69 12.88 -6.56 9.15
CA LEU A 69 13.83 -7.39 8.44
C LEU A 69 15.19 -6.70 8.44
N LYS A 70 16.23 -7.40 8.93
CA LYS A 70 17.62 -6.98 8.83
C LYS A 70 18.29 -7.69 7.66
N LEU A 71 18.80 -6.91 6.71
CA LEU A 71 19.59 -7.34 5.57
C LEU A 71 20.95 -6.64 5.67
N ASP A 72 21.91 -7.30 6.32
CA ASP A 72 23.22 -6.72 6.65
C ASP A 72 23.10 -5.39 7.42
N ASP A 73 23.41 -4.27 6.78
CA ASP A 73 23.36 -2.90 7.29
C ASP A 73 22.09 -2.12 6.89
N VAL A 74 21.16 -2.78 6.19
CA VAL A 74 19.85 -2.25 5.82
C VAL A 74 18.76 -2.90 6.67
N PHE A 75 17.83 -2.10 7.15
CA PHE A 75 16.62 -2.57 7.81
C PHE A 75 15.38 -2.16 7.03
N ILE A 76 14.43 -3.07 6.91
CA ILE A 76 13.10 -2.81 6.36
C ILE A 76 12.08 -3.02 7.48
N VAL A 77 11.42 -1.95 7.89
CA VAL A 77 10.55 -1.91 9.06
C VAL A 77 9.17 -1.42 8.63
N GLY A 78 8.12 -2.21 8.82
CA GLY A 78 6.80 -1.85 8.28
C GLY A 78 5.61 -2.45 9.00
N ALA A 79 4.46 -1.85 8.68
CA ALA A 79 3.13 -2.17 9.20
C ALA A 79 2.13 -2.13 8.04
N SER A 80 2.18 -3.13 7.17
CA SER A 80 1.36 -3.17 5.96
C SER A 80 -0.08 -3.60 6.28
N PRO A 81 -1.08 -2.84 5.78
CA PRO A 81 -2.47 -3.19 5.93
C PRO A 81 -2.96 -4.19 4.87
N GLU A 82 -2.17 -4.46 3.82
CA GLU A 82 -2.68 -5.06 2.59
C GLU A 82 -1.88 -6.28 2.14
N LEU A 83 -2.60 -7.38 1.92
CA LEU A 83 -2.08 -8.61 1.34
C LEU A 83 -1.85 -8.40 -0.17
N LEU A 84 -0.65 -8.71 -0.67
CA LEU A 84 -0.43 -8.81 -2.10
C LEU A 84 -1.04 -10.12 -2.62
N VAL A 85 -0.52 -11.24 -2.12
CA VAL A 85 -0.92 -12.57 -2.56
C VAL A 85 -0.57 -13.61 -1.50
N GLN A 86 -1.50 -14.53 -1.28
CA GLN A 86 -1.30 -15.71 -0.45
C GLN A 86 -1.57 -16.97 -1.27
N VAL A 87 -0.73 -17.98 -1.12
CA VAL A 87 -0.90 -19.33 -1.68
C VAL A 87 -0.86 -20.32 -0.53
N ALA A 88 -1.97 -21.01 -0.29
CA ALA A 88 -2.10 -22.09 0.68
C ALA A 88 -2.48 -23.39 -0.06
N GLY A 89 -1.53 -24.32 -0.13
CA GLY A 89 -1.60 -25.51 -1.00
C GLY A 89 -1.73 -25.11 -2.47
N ARG A 90 -2.95 -25.21 -3.00
CA ARG A 90 -3.26 -24.79 -4.39
C ARG A 90 -4.16 -23.57 -4.48
N ARG A 91 -4.63 -23.03 -3.36
CA ARG A 91 -5.52 -21.86 -3.35
C ARG A 91 -4.70 -20.58 -3.37
N VAL A 92 -4.86 -19.77 -4.41
CA VAL A 92 -4.36 -18.39 -4.48
C VAL A 92 -5.43 -17.45 -3.94
N THR A 93 -5.03 -16.45 -3.18
CA THR A 93 -5.88 -15.42 -2.60
C THR A 93 -5.24 -14.05 -2.74
N THR A 94 -6.03 -13.04 -3.08
CA THR A 94 -5.67 -11.63 -2.92
C THR A 94 -6.84 -10.87 -2.31
N HIS A 95 -6.55 -9.82 -1.53
CA HIS A 95 -7.55 -9.01 -0.83
C HIS A 95 -7.46 -7.56 -1.31
N PRO A 96 -8.18 -7.19 -2.38
CA PRO A 96 -8.31 -5.79 -2.76
C PRO A 96 -8.94 -4.97 -1.64
N ILE A 97 -8.35 -3.81 -1.36
CA ILE A 97 -8.83 -2.84 -0.37
C ILE A 97 -8.96 -1.49 -1.07
N ALA A 98 -10.12 -0.85 -0.90
CA ALA A 98 -10.36 0.51 -1.39
C ALA A 98 -11.37 1.22 -0.48
N GLY A 99 -11.47 2.54 -0.63
CA GLY A 99 -12.34 3.37 0.18
C GLY A 99 -11.94 3.43 1.64
N THR A 100 -12.02 4.63 2.20
CA THR A 100 -11.62 4.85 3.60
C THR A 100 -12.62 5.76 4.28
N ARG A 101 -13.05 5.37 5.49
CA ARG A 101 -13.67 6.28 6.45
C ARG A 101 -12.99 6.15 7.82
N PRO A 102 -12.92 7.23 8.61
CA PRO A 102 -12.48 7.12 10.00
C PRO A 102 -13.46 6.23 10.80
N ARG A 103 -13.01 5.69 11.93
CA ARG A 103 -13.92 5.05 12.89
C ARG A 103 -14.84 6.09 13.54
N GLY A 104 -16.10 5.72 13.76
CA GLY A 104 -17.06 6.56 14.45
C GLY A 104 -16.73 6.72 15.93
N ALA A 105 -16.96 7.92 16.47
CA ALA A 105 -16.80 8.18 17.90
C ALA A 105 -17.83 7.43 18.77
N THR A 106 -18.95 7.01 18.17
CA THR A 106 -19.97 6.15 18.80
C THR A 106 -20.35 5.00 17.85
N PRO A 107 -20.93 3.89 18.36
CA PRO A 107 -21.39 2.79 17.52
C PRO A 107 -22.38 3.22 16.43
N GLU A 108 -23.25 4.17 16.73
CA GLU A 108 -24.26 4.69 15.80
C GLU A 108 -23.59 5.44 14.65
N LEU A 109 -22.63 6.32 14.97
CA LEU A 109 -21.85 7.04 13.96
C LEU A 109 -20.97 6.10 13.15
N ASP A 110 -20.43 5.03 13.76
CA ASP A 110 -19.61 4.03 13.06
C ASP A 110 -20.43 3.25 12.01
N VAL A 111 -21.71 2.98 12.30
CA VAL A 111 -22.66 2.37 11.34
C VAL A 111 -23.07 3.37 10.27
N GLU A 112 -23.24 4.65 10.61
CA GLU A 112 -23.53 5.71 9.63
C GLU A 112 -22.38 5.88 8.63
N LEU A 113 -21.14 5.93 9.11
CA LEU A 113 -19.94 6.02 8.28
C LEU A 113 -19.74 4.78 7.40
N GLU A 114 -20.09 3.58 7.89
CA GLU A 114 -20.12 2.37 7.06
C GLU A 114 -21.13 2.49 5.91
N ARG A 115 -22.35 2.97 6.20
CA ARG A 115 -23.39 3.15 5.19
C ARG A 115 -23.02 4.23 4.17
N ASP A 116 -22.40 5.32 4.63
CA ASP A 116 -21.87 6.37 3.76
C ASP A 116 -20.81 5.82 2.80
N LEU A 117 -19.83 5.05 3.32
CA LEU A 117 -18.80 4.42 2.50
C LEU A 117 -19.37 3.47 1.45
N LEU A 118 -20.39 2.68 1.81
CA LEU A 118 -21.06 1.76 0.87
C LEU A 118 -22.04 2.47 -0.07
N ALA A 119 -22.46 3.70 0.22
CA ALA A 119 -23.29 4.50 -0.66
C ALA A 119 -22.45 5.31 -1.67
N ASP A 120 -21.17 5.53 -1.38
CA ASP A 120 -20.25 6.27 -2.24
C ASP A 120 -19.99 5.53 -3.56
N GLU A 121 -20.58 6.04 -4.64
CA GLU A 121 -20.47 5.45 -5.98
C GLU A 121 -19.03 5.48 -6.51
N LYS A 122 -18.24 6.50 -6.13
CA LYS A 122 -16.84 6.63 -6.55
C LYS A 122 -16.00 5.53 -5.92
N GLU A 123 -16.07 5.39 -4.60
CA GLU A 123 -15.31 4.40 -3.83
C GLU A 123 -15.67 2.97 -4.27
N ARG A 124 -16.95 2.73 -4.53
CA ARG A 124 -17.41 1.43 -5.06
C ARG A 124 -16.89 1.16 -6.47
N ALA A 125 -16.91 2.16 -7.36
CA ALA A 125 -16.39 1.98 -8.71
C ALA A 125 -14.89 1.66 -8.71
N GLU A 126 -14.10 2.39 -7.91
CA GLU A 126 -12.68 2.11 -7.72
C GLU A 126 -12.46 0.69 -7.16
N HIS A 127 -13.25 0.29 -6.16
CA HIS A 127 -13.15 -1.04 -5.58
C HIS A 127 -13.48 -2.16 -6.59
N VAL A 128 -14.52 -2.01 -7.41
CA VAL A 128 -14.85 -2.99 -8.47
C VAL A 128 -13.67 -3.15 -9.43
N MET A 129 -13.07 -2.04 -9.86
CA MET A 129 -11.92 -2.06 -10.76
C MET A 129 -10.76 -2.87 -10.15
N LEU A 130 -10.46 -2.68 -8.86
CA LEU A 130 -9.40 -3.42 -8.17
C LEU A 130 -9.74 -4.91 -7.99
N VAL A 131 -11.01 -5.24 -7.75
CA VAL A 131 -11.49 -6.62 -7.75
C VAL A 131 -11.29 -7.28 -9.11
N ASP A 132 -11.64 -6.59 -10.19
CA ASP A 132 -11.47 -7.12 -11.55
C ASP A 132 -10.01 -7.28 -11.93
N LEU A 133 -9.14 -6.36 -11.48
CA LEU A 133 -7.70 -6.53 -11.64
C LEU A 133 -7.19 -7.77 -10.89
N GLY A 134 -7.61 -7.96 -9.63
CA GLY A 134 -7.27 -9.16 -8.86
C GLY A 134 -7.76 -10.45 -9.51
N ARG A 135 -8.96 -10.43 -10.12
CA ARG A 135 -9.48 -11.54 -10.92
C ARG A 135 -8.64 -11.80 -12.16
N ASN A 136 -8.20 -10.75 -12.87
CA ASN A 136 -7.33 -10.87 -14.04
C ASN A 136 -5.98 -11.49 -13.64
N ASP A 137 -5.37 -11.00 -12.57
CA ASP A 137 -4.07 -11.43 -12.09
C ASP A 137 -4.09 -12.90 -11.65
N ILE A 138 -5.06 -13.30 -10.83
CA ILE A 138 -5.22 -14.71 -10.43
C ILE A 138 -5.59 -15.57 -11.65
N GLY A 139 -6.43 -15.07 -12.55
CA GLY A 139 -6.90 -15.81 -13.74
C GLY A 139 -5.80 -16.25 -14.71
N ARG A 140 -4.64 -15.57 -14.72
CA ARG A 140 -3.49 -15.97 -15.55
C ARG A 140 -2.81 -17.25 -15.10
N VAL A 141 -2.97 -17.63 -13.83
CA VAL A 141 -2.28 -18.79 -13.21
C VAL A 141 -3.25 -19.80 -12.58
N ALA A 142 -4.54 -19.50 -12.57
CA ALA A 142 -5.58 -20.36 -12.02
C ALA A 142 -6.24 -21.25 -13.08
N THR A 143 -6.74 -22.41 -12.65
CA THR A 143 -7.57 -23.28 -13.48
C THR A 143 -8.81 -22.51 -13.94
N PRO A 144 -9.14 -22.48 -15.24
CA PRO A 144 -10.33 -21.80 -15.74
C PRO A 144 -11.61 -22.21 -14.99
N GLY A 145 -12.44 -21.23 -14.64
CA GLY A 145 -13.68 -21.47 -13.87
C GLY A 145 -13.51 -21.59 -12.35
N THR A 146 -12.28 -21.54 -11.82
CA THR A 146 -12.03 -21.57 -10.37
C THR A 146 -11.91 -20.20 -9.72
N VAL A 147 -11.66 -19.14 -10.50
CA VAL A 147 -11.54 -17.77 -9.99
C VAL A 147 -12.90 -17.25 -9.53
N ARG A 148 -13.00 -16.87 -8.25
CA ARG A 148 -14.23 -16.42 -7.59
C ARG A 148 -13.97 -15.22 -6.70
N VAL A 149 -15.00 -14.41 -6.52
CA VAL A 149 -15.03 -13.36 -5.49
C VAL A 149 -15.84 -13.92 -4.33
N ASP A 150 -15.17 -14.38 -3.28
CA ASP A 150 -15.80 -15.07 -2.15
C ASP A 150 -16.61 -14.07 -1.30
N ASN A 151 -16.02 -12.89 -1.04
CA ASN A 151 -16.66 -11.76 -0.38
C ASN A 151 -16.51 -10.54 -1.28
N LEU A 152 -17.61 -9.85 -1.59
CA LEU A 152 -17.61 -8.64 -2.41
C LEU A 152 -18.08 -7.45 -1.56
N MET A 153 -17.26 -6.39 -1.52
CA MET A 153 -17.59 -5.10 -0.90
C MET A 153 -18.03 -5.21 0.58
N GLN A 154 -17.28 -5.97 1.38
CA GLN A 154 -17.49 -6.01 2.83
C GLN A 154 -16.69 -4.92 3.52
N VAL A 155 -17.29 -4.25 4.50
CA VAL A 155 -16.58 -3.25 5.29
C VAL A 155 -15.80 -3.94 6.42
N GLU A 156 -14.48 -3.81 6.37
CA GLU A 156 -13.57 -4.28 7.41
C GLU A 156 -13.14 -3.11 8.30
N ARG A 157 -13.21 -3.30 9.62
CA ARG A 157 -12.90 -2.26 10.61
C ARG A 157 -11.50 -2.48 11.19
N PHE A 158 -10.66 -1.46 11.03
CA PHE A 158 -9.34 -1.37 11.66
C PHE A 158 -9.41 -0.45 12.89
N SER A 159 -8.27 -0.26 13.56
CA SER A 159 -8.18 0.53 14.80
C SER A 159 -8.63 1.99 14.64
N HIS A 160 -8.33 2.60 13.50
CA HIS A 160 -8.59 4.03 13.25
C HIS A 160 -9.44 4.31 12.01
N VAL A 161 -9.58 3.33 11.12
CA VAL A 161 -10.29 3.47 9.85
C VAL A 161 -11.11 2.22 9.55
N MET A 162 -12.01 2.31 8.57
CA MET A 162 -12.67 1.17 7.93
C MET A 162 -12.47 1.26 6.41
N HIS A 163 -12.46 0.09 5.76
CA HIS A 163 -12.24 -0.03 4.32
C HIS A 163 -13.25 -0.96 3.66
N ILE A 164 -13.54 -0.72 2.38
CA ILE A 164 -14.22 -1.70 1.53
C ILE A 164 -13.19 -2.76 1.15
N THR A 165 -13.51 -4.01 1.42
CA THR A 165 -12.64 -5.15 1.15
C THR A 165 -13.38 -6.19 0.31
N SER A 166 -12.62 -6.88 -0.52
CA SER A 166 -13.10 -8.06 -1.24
C SER A 166 -12.07 -9.17 -1.14
N LYS A 167 -12.52 -10.41 -1.30
CA LYS A 167 -11.64 -11.58 -1.35
C LYS A 167 -11.77 -12.25 -2.69
N VAL A 168 -10.68 -12.25 -3.47
CA VAL A 168 -10.60 -12.96 -4.75
C VAL A 168 -9.75 -14.20 -4.55
N THR A 169 -10.29 -15.36 -4.92
CA THR A 169 -9.57 -16.63 -4.84
C THR A 169 -9.60 -17.38 -6.15
N GLY A 170 -8.64 -18.29 -6.34
CA GLY A 170 -8.61 -19.24 -7.44
C GLY A 170 -7.78 -20.47 -7.09
N GLU A 171 -7.90 -21.52 -7.87
CA GLU A 171 -7.08 -22.72 -7.72
C GLU A 171 -5.96 -22.71 -8.75
N LEU A 172 -4.70 -22.73 -8.31
CA LEU A 172 -3.54 -22.78 -9.19
C LEU A 172 -3.66 -23.95 -10.18
N MET A 173 -3.48 -23.65 -11.46
CA MET A 173 -3.50 -24.67 -12.50
C MET A 173 -2.37 -25.69 -12.34
N ALA A 174 -2.52 -26.85 -12.98
CA ALA A 174 -1.50 -27.89 -12.95
C ALA A 174 -0.16 -27.35 -13.45
N GLY A 175 0.92 -27.59 -12.69
CA GLY A 175 2.26 -27.11 -13.00
C GLY A 175 2.57 -25.68 -12.55
N ALA A 176 1.58 -24.86 -12.22
CA ALA A 176 1.83 -23.52 -11.67
C ALA A 176 2.33 -23.59 -10.22
N THR A 177 3.17 -22.64 -9.85
CA THR A 177 3.77 -22.53 -8.51
C THR A 177 3.31 -21.27 -7.79
N ALA A 178 3.60 -21.15 -6.50
CA ALA A 178 3.35 -19.92 -5.76
C ALA A 178 4.16 -18.73 -6.28
N VAL A 179 5.34 -18.99 -6.87
CA VAL A 179 6.16 -17.96 -7.52
C VAL A 179 5.48 -17.44 -8.80
N ASP A 180 4.76 -18.31 -9.53
CA ASP A 180 3.98 -17.87 -10.70
C ASP A 180 2.80 -16.99 -10.26
N ALA A 181 2.14 -17.32 -9.15
CA ALA A 181 1.13 -16.45 -8.56
C ALA A 181 1.68 -15.08 -8.14
N LEU A 182 2.85 -15.06 -7.48
CA LEU A 182 3.55 -13.81 -7.17
C LEU A 182 3.83 -13.00 -8.43
N ARG A 183 4.46 -13.60 -9.45
CA ARG A 183 4.77 -12.91 -10.72
C ARG A 183 3.54 -12.34 -11.41
N SER A 184 2.40 -13.04 -11.31
CA SER A 184 1.15 -12.60 -11.92
C SER A 184 0.52 -11.42 -11.17
N CYS A 185 0.51 -11.50 -9.84
CA CYS A 185 -0.12 -10.48 -8.99
C CYS A 185 0.77 -9.25 -8.79
N PHE A 186 2.09 -9.37 -8.98
CA PHE A 186 3.05 -8.30 -8.69
C PHE A 186 3.19 -7.27 -9.84
N PRO A 187 3.32 -5.97 -9.53
CA PRO A 187 2.96 -5.34 -8.26
C PRO A 187 1.43 -5.20 -8.14
N ALA A 188 0.94 -4.89 -6.94
CA ALA A 188 -0.47 -4.69 -6.69
C ALA A 188 -1.01 -3.45 -7.43
N GLY A 189 -2.26 -3.53 -7.90
CA GLY A 189 -2.94 -2.43 -8.58
C GLY A 189 -3.09 -1.17 -7.73
N THR A 190 -3.31 -1.33 -6.43
CA THR A 190 -3.46 -0.26 -5.43
C THR A 190 -2.21 0.60 -5.27
N VAL A 191 -1.05 0.11 -5.73
CA VAL A 191 0.22 0.86 -5.72
C VAL A 191 0.76 1.12 -7.12
N SER A 192 0.12 0.63 -8.18
CA SER A 192 0.52 0.90 -9.57
C SER A 192 -0.52 1.70 -10.35
N GLY A 193 -1.72 1.16 -10.52
CA GLY A 193 -2.73 1.64 -11.46
C GLY A 193 -3.24 0.56 -12.42
N ALA A 194 -4.16 0.95 -13.29
CA ALA A 194 -4.85 0.07 -14.22
C ALA A 194 -5.05 0.76 -15.58
N PRO A 195 -4.76 0.13 -16.73
CA PRO A 195 -4.10 -1.17 -16.90
C PRO A 195 -2.66 -1.20 -16.37
N LYS A 196 -2.29 -2.29 -15.68
CA LYS A 196 -1.05 -2.39 -14.88
C LYS A 196 0.23 -2.08 -15.67
N LEU A 197 0.41 -2.67 -16.86
CA LEU A 197 1.64 -2.49 -17.64
C LEU A 197 1.84 -1.04 -18.06
N ARG A 198 0.78 -0.40 -18.57
CA ARG A 198 0.84 1.01 -18.98
C ARG A 198 1.06 1.93 -17.79
N ALA A 199 0.43 1.63 -16.65
CA ALA A 199 0.67 2.37 -15.41
C ALA A 199 2.13 2.31 -14.95
N LEU A 200 2.80 1.16 -15.08
CA LEU A 200 4.23 1.01 -14.71
C LEU A 200 5.17 1.81 -15.63
N GLU A 201 4.87 1.88 -16.93
CA GLU A 201 5.62 2.73 -17.86
C GLU A 201 5.51 4.21 -17.47
N LEU A 202 4.29 4.68 -17.18
CA LEU A 202 4.03 6.05 -16.77
C LEU A 202 4.65 6.38 -15.41
N ILE A 203 4.62 5.45 -14.45
CA ILE A 203 5.33 5.60 -13.17
C ILE A 203 6.83 5.81 -13.42
N SER A 204 7.43 4.98 -14.29
CA SER A 204 8.86 5.11 -14.62
C SER A 204 9.20 6.42 -15.34
N GLU A 205 8.25 7.03 -16.02
CA GLU A 205 8.43 8.31 -16.72
C GLU A 205 8.21 9.52 -15.79
N LEU A 206 7.25 9.42 -14.87
CA LEU A 206 6.77 10.54 -14.06
C LEU A 206 7.43 10.61 -12.68
N GLU A 207 7.92 9.50 -12.13
CA GLU A 207 8.66 9.50 -10.87
C GLU A 207 10.16 9.74 -11.12
N PRO A 208 10.83 10.54 -10.26
CA PRO A 208 12.25 10.87 -10.47
C PRO A 208 13.20 9.72 -10.15
N ASP A 209 12.74 8.71 -9.41
CA ASP A 209 13.57 7.64 -8.86
C ASP A 209 12.87 6.29 -8.91
N ALA A 210 13.66 5.21 -8.96
CA ALA A 210 13.13 3.87 -8.75
C ALA A 210 12.59 3.70 -7.31
N ARG A 211 11.48 2.96 -7.19
CA ARG A 211 10.78 2.76 -5.90
C ARG A 211 11.53 1.92 -4.87
N GLY A 212 12.51 1.12 -5.31
CA GLY A 212 13.24 0.20 -4.43
C GLY A 212 12.27 -0.74 -3.70
N PRO A 213 12.36 -0.89 -2.37
CA PRO A 213 11.43 -1.71 -1.60
C PRO A 213 9.99 -1.20 -1.58
N TYR A 214 9.69 0.08 -1.86
CA TYR A 214 8.32 0.59 -1.82
C TYR A 214 7.46 -0.02 -2.94
N ALA A 215 6.19 -0.31 -2.63
CA ALA A 215 5.24 -0.95 -3.57
C ALA A 215 5.68 -2.36 -4.05
N GLY A 216 6.65 -2.96 -3.37
CA GLY A 216 7.08 -4.33 -3.53
C GLY A 216 6.29 -5.31 -2.66
N ALA A 217 6.94 -6.38 -2.22
CA ALA A 217 6.32 -7.46 -1.44
C ALA A 217 7.23 -7.94 -0.31
N MET A 218 6.66 -8.25 0.85
CA MET A 218 7.39 -8.82 1.99
C MET A 218 6.56 -9.88 2.72
N GLY A 219 7.22 -10.97 3.12
CA GLY A 219 6.62 -12.05 3.88
C GLY A 219 7.46 -13.32 3.73
N CYS A 220 6.83 -14.48 3.63
CA CYS A 220 7.54 -15.75 3.62
C CYS A 220 7.04 -16.72 2.55
N MET A 221 7.91 -17.67 2.21
CA MET A 221 7.59 -18.84 1.40
C MET A 221 8.15 -20.06 2.13
N THR A 222 7.32 -21.10 2.26
CA THR A 222 7.70 -22.34 2.93
C THR A 222 8.34 -23.32 1.94
N TYR A 223 9.08 -24.30 2.44
CA TYR A 223 9.57 -25.42 1.62
C TYR A 223 8.43 -26.24 0.98
N GLY A 224 7.24 -26.21 1.58
CA GLY A 224 6.04 -26.85 1.03
C GLY A 224 5.43 -26.12 -0.16
N GLY A 225 5.92 -24.93 -0.48
CA GLY A 225 5.43 -24.10 -1.59
C GLY A 225 4.33 -23.12 -1.21
N ASP A 226 3.87 -23.09 0.06
CA ASP A 226 2.97 -22.06 0.54
C ASP A 226 3.69 -20.71 0.59
N LEU A 227 2.96 -19.62 0.33
CA LEU A 227 3.49 -18.27 0.20
C LEU A 227 2.51 -17.28 0.82
N ASP A 228 3.02 -16.30 1.57
CA ASP A 228 2.22 -15.25 2.16
C ASP A 228 3.01 -13.94 2.12
N LEU A 229 2.55 -12.99 1.29
CA LEU A 229 3.26 -11.75 1.03
C LEU A 229 2.32 -10.55 1.13
N ALA A 230 2.71 -9.57 1.93
CA ALA A 230 2.08 -8.26 2.02
C ALA A 230 2.75 -7.25 1.09
N ILE A 231 2.02 -6.21 0.69
CA ILE A 231 2.59 -5.10 -0.07
C ILE A 231 3.49 -4.27 0.86
N THR A 232 4.66 -3.85 0.41
CA THR A 232 5.57 -3.00 1.19
C THR A 232 5.20 -1.52 1.10
N ILE A 233 4.01 -1.21 1.61
CA ILE A 233 3.54 0.14 1.95
C ILE A 233 3.59 0.34 3.47
N ARG A 234 3.48 1.58 3.95
CA ARG A 234 3.68 1.90 5.38
C ARG A 234 4.97 1.25 5.93
N THR A 235 6.04 1.44 5.18
CA THR A 235 7.34 0.78 5.38
C THR A 235 8.44 1.84 5.37
N LEU A 236 9.38 1.69 6.28
CA LEU A 236 10.62 2.45 6.35
C LEU A 236 11.78 1.57 5.92
N VAL A 237 12.70 2.18 5.18
CA VAL A 237 14.03 1.61 4.91
C VAL A 237 15.04 2.41 5.71
N MET A 238 15.80 1.74 6.57
CA MET A 238 16.80 2.38 7.44
C MET A 238 18.18 1.85 7.10
N HIS A 239 19.11 2.74 6.79
CA HIS A 239 20.48 2.41 6.41
C HIS A 239 21.39 3.57 6.81
N GLU A 240 22.55 3.27 7.42
CA GLU A 240 23.56 4.26 7.85
C GLU A 240 22.99 5.48 8.61
N GLY A 241 22.05 5.25 9.53
CA GLY A 241 21.44 6.32 10.33
C GLY A 241 20.47 7.22 9.56
N VAL A 242 20.05 6.82 8.35
CA VAL A 242 19.03 7.50 7.55
C VAL A 242 17.80 6.61 7.43
N ALA A 243 16.65 7.16 7.79
CA ALA A 243 15.35 6.53 7.55
C ALA A 243 14.70 7.13 6.31
N THR A 244 14.21 6.25 5.45
CA THR A 244 13.50 6.58 4.21
C THR A 244 12.08 6.04 4.28
N VAL A 245 11.09 6.87 3.94
CA VAL A 245 9.69 6.46 3.78
C VAL A 245 9.18 6.93 2.43
N SER A 246 8.42 6.08 1.75
CA SER A 246 7.70 6.44 0.54
C SER A 246 6.19 6.35 0.77
N ALA A 247 5.45 7.24 0.13
CA ALA A 247 4.00 7.24 0.14
C ALA A 247 3.47 7.75 -1.21
N GLY A 248 2.33 7.20 -1.62
CA GLY A 248 1.69 7.52 -2.89
C GLY A 248 0.20 7.79 -2.77
N ALA A 249 -0.34 8.30 -3.87
CA ALA A 249 -1.72 8.71 -4.05
C ALA A 249 -2.25 8.13 -5.38
N GLY A 250 -3.49 7.65 -5.34
CA GLY A 250 -4.17 7.09 -6.51
C GLY A 250 -4.80 8.22 -7.32
N ILE A 251 -4.27 8.47 -8.51
CA ILE A 251 -4.72 9.54 -9.39
C ILE A 251 -5.81 9.00 -10.31
N VAL A 252 -6.94 9.70 -10.30
CA VAL A 252 -8.11 9.48 -11.17
C VAL A 252 -8.46 10.77 -11.91
N ALA A 253 -9.41 10.70 -12.84
CA ALA A 253 -9.76 11.82 -13.73
C ALA A 253 -10.16 13.11 -12.98
N ASP A 254 -10.77 12.98 -11.80
CA ASP A 254 -11.24 14.09 -10.97
C ASP A 254 -10.26 14.48 -9.85
N SER A 255 -9.10 13.83 -9.74
CA SER A 255 -8.09 14.14 -8.71
C SER A 255 -7.63 15.61 -8.76
N ASP A 256 -7.46 16.21 -7.59
CA ASP A 256 -6.93 17.57 -7.42
C ASP A 256 -5.43 17.51 -7.06
N PRO A 257 -4.52 18.06 -7.89
CA PRO A 257 -3.07 17.94 -7.67
C PRO A 257 -2.58 18.36 -6.28
N VAL A 258 -3.19 19.39 -5.69
CA VAL A 258 -2.81 19.90 -4.36
C VAL A 258 -3.24 18.91 -3.27
N SER A 259 -4.47 18.39 -3.38
CA SER A 259 -5.02 17.41 -2.45
C SER A 259 -4.23 16.10 -2.46
N GLU A 260 -3.88 15.58 -3.65
CA GLU A 260 -3.08 14.36 -3.79
C GLU A 260 -1.66 14.53 -3.21
N PHE A 261 -1.06 15.71 -3.41
CA PHE A 261 0.22 16.05 -2.79
C PHE A 261 0.13 15.99 -1.25
N GLU A 262 -0.87 16.64 -0.66
CA GLU A 262 -1.04 16.64 0.79
C GLU A 262 -1.40 15.25 1.34
N GLU A 263 -2.12 14.42 0.59
CA GLU A 263 -2.40 13.03 0.95
C GLU A 263 -1.10 12.23 1.11
N THR A 264 -0.21 12.27 0.11
CA THR A 264 1.07 11.54 0.21
C THR A 264 1.90 12.01 1.41
N ARG A 265 1.93 13.32 1.68
CA ARG A 265 2.61 13.90 2.84
C ARG A 265 1.99 13.44 4.16
N SER A 266 0.67 13.35 4.23
CA SER A 266 -0.06 12.87 5.41
C SER A 266 0.26 11.39 5.70
N LYS A 267 0.23 10.54 4.67
CA LYS A 267 0.60 9.13 4.76
C LYS A 267 2.05 8.94 5.22
N ALA A 268 2.98 9.73 4.68
CA ALA A 268 4.38 9.70 5.11
C ALA A 268 4.55 10.18 6.56
N ARG A 269 3.85 11.25 6.97
CA ARG A 269 3.91 11.79 8.33
C ARG A 269 3.52 10.77 9.39
N ALA A 270 2.52 9.93 9.12
CA ALA A 270 2.10 8.87 10.03
C ALA A 270 3.24 7.89 10.34
N MET A 271 4.09 7.59 9.34
CA MET A 271 5.26 6.72 9.50
C MET A 271 6.42 7.44 10.18
N LEU A 272 6.68 8.71 9.81
CA LEU A 272 7.73 9.53 10.42
C LEU A 272 7.49 9.71 11.93
N ARG A 273 6.23 9.83 12.36
CA ARG A 273 5.87 9.90 13.79
C ARG A 273 6.36 8.68 14.58
N ALA A 274 6.40 7.49 13.98
CA ALA A 274 6.89 6.30 14.66
C ALA A 274 8.38 6.39 14.98
N ILE A 275 9.16 7.05 14.12
CA ILE A 275 10.58 7.33 14.41
C ILE A 275 10.67 8.33 15.57
N ASP A 276 9.85 9.39 15.61
CA ASP A 276 9.87 10.37 16.72
C ASP A 276 9.59 9.70 18.07
N VAL A 277 8.61 8.78 18.09
CA VAL A 277 8.29 7.97 19.28
C VAL A 277 9.45 7.07 19.67
N ALA A 278 10.12 6.44 18.69
CA ALA A 278 11.27 5.57 18.93
C ALA A 278 12.49 6.34 19.46
N GLU A 279 12.76 7.54 18.94
CA GLU A 279 13.81 8.43 19.45
C GLU A 279 13.53 8.83 20.91
N GLY A 280 12.25 9.01 21.27
CA GLY A 280 11.81 9.21 22.64
C GLY A 280 12.10 8.04 23.59
N PHE A 281 12.21 6.79 23.09
CA PHE A 281 12.61 5.64 23.93
C PHE A 281 14.07 5.73 24.38
N GLY A 282 14.93 6.35 23.58
CA GLY A 282 16.36 6.51 23.87
C GLY A 282 16.66 7.50 24.99
N GLY A 283 15.76 8.42 25.31
CA GLY A 283 15.91 9.35 26.45
C GLY A 283 15.64 8.72 27.82
N ALA A 284 15.18 7.46 27.86
CA ALA A 284 14.85 6.73 29.08
C ALA A 284 15.84 5.58 29.39
N ARG A 285 16.95 5.47 28.66
CA ARG A 285 18.03 4.50 28.89
C ARG A 285 19.28 5.17 29.43
#